data_AF-A0A258AZB7-F1
#
_entry.id   AF-A0A258AZB7-F1
#
_cell.length_a   1.000
_cell.length_b   1.000
_cell.length_c   1.000
_cell.angle_alpha   90.00
_cell.angle_beta   90.00
_cell.angle_gamma   90.00
#
_symmetry.space_group_name_H-M   'P 1'
#
loop_
_entity.id
_entity.type
_entity.pdbx_description
1 polymer ?
#
loop_
_entity_poly.entity_id
_entity_poly.type
_entity_poly.pdbx_seq_one_letter_code
_entity_poly.pdbx_strand_id
1 'polypeptide(L)'
;MKPLKPITEYTIGFTVWMVAYVAAVFFAGYYFRGMTPLGTPQVPLLYAIALLPSIPIGGTILVFLRFMDRSDEYMRAIMTRRFIVATGITLFISTA
;
A
#
# COMPACT_ATOMS: atom_id res chain seq x y z
N MET A 1 -20.20 9.47 18.24
CA MET A 1 -20.07 9.67 16.77
C MET A 1 -20.70 8.48 16.06
N LYS A 2 -21.57 8.69 15.08
CA LYS A 2 -22.22 7.59 14.33
C LYS A 2 -21.19 6.91 13.44
N PRO A 3 -21.12 5.56 13.38
CA PRO A 3 -20.17 4.89 12.49
C PRO A 3 -20.45 5.27 11.03
N LEU A 4 -19.39 5.59 10.29
CA LEU A 4 -19.48 5.86 8.85
C LEU A 4 -19.91 4.57 8.11
N LYS A 5 -20.48 4.73 6.91
CA LYS A 5 -20.77 3.58 6.05
C LYS A 5 -19.46 2.82 5.75
N PRO A 6 -19.45 1.48 5.70
CA PRO A 6 -18.22 0.70 5.50
C PRO A 6 -17.44 1.12 4.26
N ILE A 7 -18.13 1.43 3.16
CA ILE A 7 -17.49 1.89 1.93
C ILE A 7 -16.80 3.26 2.09
N THR A 8 -17.40 4.18 2.84
CA THR A 8 -16.84 5.52 3.06
C THR A 8 -15.59 5.44 3.93
N GLU A 9 -15.63 4.63 4.98
CA GLU A 9 -14.46 4.36 5.82
C GLU A 9 -13.32 3.71 5.03
N TYR A 10 -13.65 2.73 4.18
CA TYR A 10 -12.70 2.11 3.26
C TYR A 10 -12.07 3.15 2.33
N THR A 11 -12.88 3.97 1.65
CA THR A 11 -12.37 4.98 0.71
C THR A 11 -11.47 5.98 1.43
N ILE A 12 -11.87 6.50 2.59
CA ILE A 12 -11.03 7.44 3.35
C ILE A 12 -9.71 6.79 3.76
N GLY A 13 -9.77 5.60 4.38
CA GLY A 13 -8.57 4.89 4.83
C GLY A 13 -7.63 4.57 3.67
N PHE A 14 -8.19 4.10 2.54
CA PHE A 14 -7.43 3.80 1.33
C PHE A 14 -6.79 5.07 0.74
N THR A 15 -7.54 6.17 0.65
CA THR A 15 -7.01 7.45 0.16
C THR A 15 -5.89 7.97 1.06
N VAL A 16 -6.02 7.89 2.39
CA VAL A 16 -4.97 8.31 3.33
C VAL A 16 -3.68 7.52 3.09
N TRP A 17 -3.76 6.20 3.01
CA TRP A 17 -2.59 5.36 2.75
C TRP A 17 -2.00 5.58 1.35
N MET A 18 -2.82 5.81 0.33
CA MET A 18 -2.33 6.12 -1.01
C MET A 18 -1.65 7.50 -1.09
N VAL A 19 -2.15 8.50 -0.36
CA VAL A 19 -1.46 9.79 -0.24
C VAL A 19 -0.11 9.62 0.47
N ALA A 20 -0.04 8.81 1.53
CA ALA A 20 1.22 8.47 2.17
C ALA A 20 2.19 7.72 1.25
N TYR A 21 1.69 6.78 0.42
CA TYR A 21 2.47 6.10 -0.61
C TYR A 21 3.05 7.08 -1.63
N VAL A 22 2.22 7.97 -2.16
CA VAL A 22 2.67 9.00 -3.11
C VAL A 22 3.73 9.88 -2.46
N ALA A 23 3.49 10.38 -1.25
CA ALA A 23 4.46 11.19 -0.51
C ALA A 23 5.81 10.45 -0.32
N ALA A 24 5.77 9.16 0.03
CA ALA A 24 6.95 8.31 0.17
C ALA A 24 7.78 8.21 -1.12
N VAL A 25 7.12 7.97 -2.26
CA VAL A 25 7.77 7.85 -3.58
C VAL A 25 8.37 9.18 -4.01
N PHE A 26 7.61 10.28 -3.86
CA PHE A 26 8.11 11.63 -4.17
C PHE A 26 9.28 12.02 -3.27
N PHE A 27 9.20 11.71 -1.98
CA PHE A 27 10.30 11.93 -1.04
C PHE A 27 11.56 11.18 -1.48
N ALA A 28 11.46 9.88 -1.77
CA ALA A 28 12.60 9.09 -2.24
C ALA A 28 13.20 9.67 -3.54
N GLY A 29 12.36 10.00 -4.52
CA GLY A 29 12.81 10.61 -5.79
C GLY A 29 13.48 11.97 -5.61
N TYR A 30 12.92 12.84 -4.75
CA TYR A 30 13.50 14.14 -4.42
C TYR A 30 14.84 13.99 -3.70
N TYR A 31 14.89 13.10 -2.70
CA TYR A 31 16.07 12.82 -1.91
C TYR A 31 17.24 12.35 -2.78
N PHE A 32 17.01 11.38 -3.67
CA PHE A 32 18.06 10.88 -4.56
C PHE A 32 18.54 11.90 -5.59
N ARG A 33 17.65 12.78 -6.08
CA ARG A 33 18.03 13.87 -7.00
C ARG A 33 18.83 14.98 -6.32
N GLY A 34 18.71 15.16 -5.00
CA GLY A 34 19.52 16.12 -4.24
C GLY A 34 20.94 15.64 -3.95
N MET A 35 21.20 14.33 -4.08
CA MET A 35 22.49 13.72 -3.71
C MET A 35 23.48 13.59 -4.89
N THR A 36 23.09 13.92 -6.11
CA THR A 36 23.97 13.86 -7.30
C THR A 36 25.28 14.66 -7.21
N PRO A 37 25.43 15.74 -6.40
CA PRO A 37 26.74 16.37 -6.18
C PRO A 37 27.50 15.86 -4.94
N LEU A 38 26.86 15.08 -4.04
CA LEU A 38 27.30 14.88 -2.65
C LEU A 38 27.48 13.38 -2.30
N GLY A 39 28.31 12.65 -3.06
CA GLY A 39 28.80 11.32 -2.68
C GLY A 39 27.75 10.21 -2.58
N THR A 40 28.21 8.97 -2.41
CA THR A 40 27.33 7.80 -2.27
C THR A 40 26.60 7.84 -0.92
N PRO A 41 25.26 7.68 -0.89
CA PRO A 41 24.51 7.59 0.36
C PRO A 41 24.98 6.39 1.18
N GLN A 42 24.91 6.51 2.51
CA GLN A 42 25.22 5.38 3.41
C GLN A 42 24.33 4.18 3.06
N VAL A 43 24.95 3.01 2.85
CA VAL A 43 24.27 1.78 2.41
C VAL A 43 23.04 1.41 3.27
N PRO A 44 23.05 1.56 4.62
CA PRO A 44 21.88 1.27 5.45
C PRO A 44 20.68 2.18 5.17
N LEU A 45 20.92 3.45 4.86
CA LEU A 45 19.87 4.45 4.64
C LEU A 45 19.12 4.19 3.33
N LEU A 46 19.81 3.65 2.32
CA LEU A 46 19.20 3.24 1.05
C LEU A 46 18.13 2.17 1.25
N TYR A 47 18.42 1.16 2.07
CA TYR A 47 17.45 0.11 2.38
C TYR A 47 16.23 0.67 3.12
N ALA A 48 16.43 1.58 4.07
CA ALA A 48 15.32 2.22 4.78
C ALA A 48 14.42 3.02 3.83
N ILE A 49 15.00 3.81 2.91
CA ILE A 49 14.26 4.59 1.91
C ILE A 49 13.53 3.67 0.93
N ALA A 50 14.14 2.55 0.53
CA ALA A 50 13.51 1.58 -0.36
C ALA A 50 12.30 0.87 0.28
N LEU A 51 12.32 0.67 1.60
CA LEU A 51 11.20 0.08 2.35
C LEU A 51 10.09 1.09 2.67
N LEU A 52 10.40 2.38 2.70
CA LEU A 52 9.44 3.43 3.04
C LEU A 52 8.11 3.36 2.26
N PRO A 53 8.07 3.18 0.92
CA PRO A 53 6.82 3.06 0.18
C PRO A 53 6.09 1.73 0.38
N SER A 54 6.73 0.67 0.92
CA SER A 54 6.05 -0.61 1.16
C SER A 54 5.13 -0.56 2.38
N ILE A 55 5.43 0.30 3.37
CA ILE A 55 4.62 0.47 4.58
C ILE A 55 3.20 0.95 4.23
N PRO A 56 3.00 2.01 3.43
CA PRO A 56 1.68 2.41 2.97
C PRO A 56 0.89 1.33 2.24
N ILE A 57 1.56 0.51 1.43
CA ILE A 57 0.93 -0.61 0.73
C ILE A 57 0.36 -1.61 1.76
N GLY A 58 1.15 -1.98 2.77
CA GLY A 58 0.67 -2.81 3.88
C GLY A 58 -0.53 -2.19 4.62
N GLY A 59 -0.51 -0.87 4.80
CA GLY A 59 -1.63 -0.11 5.36
C GLY A 59 -2.93 -0.24 4.55
N THR A 60 -2.86 -0.22 3.22
CA THR A 60 -4.04 -0.42 2.37
C THR A 60 -4.66 -1.82 2.53
N ILE A 61 -3.83 -2.86 2.75
CA ILE A 61 -4.29 -4.22 3.00
C ILE A 61 -5.10 -4.27 4.31
N LEU A 62 -4.62 -3.63 5.38
CA LEU A 62 -5.34 -3.58 6.66
C LEU A 62 -6.71 -2.89 6.54
N VAL A 63 -6.79 -1.81 5.77
CA VAL A 63 -8.06 -1.12 5.49
C VAL A 63 -9.00 -2.01 4.68
N PHE A 64 -8.47 -2.76 3.72
CA PHE A 64 -9.25 -3.70 2.92
C PHE A 64 -9.78 -4.88 3.75
N LEU A 65 -8.97 -5.46 4.64
CA LEU A 65 -9.40 -6.52 5.56
C LEU A 65 -10.56 -6.04 6.46
N ARG A 66 -10.41 -4.86 7.06
CA ARG A 66 -11.47 -4.25 7.88
C ARG A 66 -12.77 -3.98 7.09
N PHE A 67 -12.66 -3.68 5.80
CA PHE A 67 -13.82 -3.54 4.92
C PHE A 67 -14.51 -4.89 4.67
N MET A 68 -13.75 -5.97 4.45
CA MET A 68 -14.32 -7.31 4.27
C MET A 68 -15.05 -7.83 5.52
N ASP A 69 -14.53 -7.53 6.71
CA ASP A 69 -15.17 -7.92 7.98
C ASP A 69 -16.55 -7.27 8.17
N ARG A 70 -16.73 -6.07 7.61
CA ARG A 70 -17.98 -5.31 7.65
C ARG A 70 -18.88 -5.54 6.43
N SER A 71 -18.43 -6.33 5.48
CA SER A 71 -19.17 -6.69 4.27
C SER A 71 -20.03 -7.92 4.51
N ASP A 72 -21.09 -8.06 3.71
CA ASP A 72 -21.88 -9.30 3.69
C ASP A 72 -21.05 -10.50 3.17
N GLU A 73 -21.58 -11.70 3.38
CA GLU A 73 -20.88 -12.94 3.02
C GLU A 73 -20.69 -13.12 1.51
N TYR A 74 -21.63 -12.65 0.70
CA TYR A 74 -21.56 -12.71 -0.76
C TYR A 74 -20.42 -11.83 -1.29
N MET A 75 -20.36 -10.58 -0.86
CA MET A 75 -19.32 -9.62 -1.20
C MET A 75 -17.96 -10.08 -0.68
N ARG A 76 -17.90 -10.63 0.53
CA ARG A 76 -16.67 -11.20 1.08
C ARG A 76 -16.17 -12.37 0.22
N ALA A 77 -17.03 -13.30 -0.20
CA ALA A 77 -16.65 -14.40 -1.07
C ALA A 77 -16.12 -13.93 -2.45
N ILE A 78 -16.78 -12.94 -3.06
CA ILE A 78 -16.32 -12.35 -4.32
C ILE A 78 -14.96 -11.67 -4.17
N MET A 79 -14.79 -10.86 -3.12
CA MET A 79 -13.53 -10.16 -2.86
C MET A 79 -12.38 -11.12 -2.61
N THR A 80 -12.59 -12.14 -1.77
CA THR A 80 -11.59 -13.19 -1.51
C THR A 80 -11.17 -13.89 -2.80
N ARG A 81 -12.13 -14.30 -3.65
CA ARG A 81 -11.82 -14.93 -4.93
C ARG A 81 -10.97 -14.02 -5.83
N ARG A 82 -11.33 -12.75 -5.94
CA ARG A 82 -10.56 -11.76 -6.72
C ARG A 82 -9.15 -11.59 -6.17
N PHE A 83 -9.00 -11.55 -4.85
CA PHE A 83 -7.71 -11.39 -4.18
C PHE A 83 -6.79 -12.58 -4.41
N ILE A 84 -7.32 -13.81 -4.32
CA ILE A 84 -6.57 -15.05 -4.58
C ILE A 84 -6.07 -15.07 -6.03
N VAL A 85 -6.95 -14.78 -7.00
CA VAL A 85 -6.58 -14.77 -8.42
C VAL A 85 -5.54 -13.71 -8.70
N ALA A 86 -5.72 -12.49 -8.21
CA ALA A 86 -4.77 -11.40 -8.38
C ALA A 86 -3.40 -11.77 -7.78
N THR A 87 -3.38 -12.28 -6.55
CA THR A 87 -2.14 -12.69 -5.87
C THR A 87 -1.43 -13.82 -6.62
N GLY A 88 -2.17 -14.84 -7.07
CA GLY A 88 -1.61 -15.94 -7.84
C GLY A 88 -0.98 -15.48 -9.15
N ILE A 89 -1.64 -14.56 -9.87
CA ILE A 89 -1.10 -13.95 -11.09
C ILE A 89 0.15 -13.12 -10.78
N THR A 90 0.11 -12.27 -9.74
CA THR A 90 1.27 -11.45 -9.36
C THR A 90 2.48 -12.31 -9.01
N LEU A 91 2.29 -13.34 -8.19
CA LEU A 91 3.36 -14.26 -7.82
C LEU A 91 3.94 -14.94 -9.06
N PHE A 92 3.09 -15.52 -9.91
CA PHE A 92 3.51 -16.16 -11.15
C PHE A 92 4.36 -15.22 -12.02
N ILE A 93 3.91 -13.99 -12.26
CA ILE A 93 4.64 -13.01 -13.09
C ILE A 93 5.97 -12.58 -12.42
N SER A 94 5.99 -12.45 -11.09
CA SER A 94 7.17 -11.95 -10.37
C SER A 94 8.27 -13.00 -10.16
N THR A 95 7.93 -14.30 -10.21
CA THR A 95 8.87 -15.39 -9.90
C THR A 95 9.14 -16.35 -11.06
N ALA A 96 8.28 -16.41 -12.08
CA ALA A 96 8.51 -17.23 -13.28
C ALA A 96 9.51 -16.56 -14.23
#